data_AF-A0A0C3GC46-F1
#
_entry.id   AF-A0A0C3GC46-F1
#
_cell.length_a   1.000
_cell.length_b   1.000
_cell.length_c   1.000
_cell.angle_alpha   90.00
_cell.angle_beta   90.00
_cell.angle_gamma   90.00
#
_symmetry.space_group_name_H-M   'P 1'
#
loop_
_entity.id
_entity.type
_entity.pdbx_description
1 polymer ?
#
loop_
_entity_poly.entity_id
_entity_poly.type
_entity_poly.pdbx_seq_one_letter_code
_entity_poly.pdbx_strand_id
1 'polypeptide(L)'
;MHVNRVLGKQKVAVEKAQSYYLKEKGVFKEAVREMTWDLMSICHVPVAHIDSVIHTVAKGFGIDVKDSMDKHSASCITLEGQVTLDMQLVHEIHNTGGLTISGDGTTDKHLNYESKHGLLVTPTYSMDLDAPVMNTIPTQCFFSINAAVDHKSETQLQGWKDLVKRMYKVYNESPLGHHRPFNPLEFAQLVAGMNTDHAEDQKKLFRLFETWKASCKREMCGAEAILSASLADLIPLLWKEAEQNVADAGGLAGWEALSPDE
;
A
#
# COMPACT_ATOMS: atom_id res chain seq x y z
N MET A 1 24.67 11.74 57.46
CA MET A 1 23.37 11.86 56.73
C MET A 1 23.49 12.46 55.33
N HIS A 2 24.38 13.43 55.06
CA HIS A 2 24.50 14.07 53.74
C HIS A 2 25.05 13.15 52.63
N VAL A 3 26.05 12.32 52.95
CA VAL A 3 26.69 11.36 52.03
C VAL A 3 25.70 10.29 51.50
N ASN A 4 24.85 9.73 52.38
CA ASN A 4 23.81 8.76 51.98
C ASN A 4 22.75 9.37 51.05
N ARG A 5 22.47 10.67 51.19
CA ARG A 5 21.49 11.39 50.35
C ARG A 5 22.04 11.68 48.95
N VAL A 6 23.35 11.90 48.83
CA VAL A 6 24.04 12.08 47.54
C VAL A 6 24.20 10.73 46.81
N LEU A 7 24.58 9.67 47.53
CA LEU A 7 24.63 8.29 47.00
C LEU A 7 23.25 7.80 46.53
N GLY A 8 22.18 8.11 47.26
CA GLY A 8 20.81 7.80 46.85
C GLY A 8 20.41 8.54 45.57
N LYS A 9 20.75 9.83 45.44
CA LYS A 9 20.47 10.61 44.20
C LYS A 9 21.29 10.11 43.00
N GLN A 10 22.54 9.71 43.21
CA GLN A 10 23.38 9.13 42.16
C GLN A 10 22.87 7.76 41.71
N LYS A 11 22.45 6.88 42.63
CA LYS A 11 21.83 5.61 42.28
C LYS A 11 20.54 5.78 41.48
N VAL A 12 19.65 6.70 41.90
CA VAL A 12 18.42 7.01 41.16
C VAL A 12 18.74 7.59 39.76
N ALA A 13 19.78 8.41 39.63
CA ALA A 13 20.21 8.93 38.33
C ALA A 13 20.78 7.83 37.41
N VAL A 14 21.54 6.88 37.95
CA VAL A 14 22.09 5.73 37.21
C VAL A 14 20.98 4.75 36.82
N GLU A 15 20.06 4.41 37.74
CA GLU A 15 18.89 3.56 37.45
C GLU A 15 18.00 4.19 36.37
N LYS A 16 17.79 5.52 36.42
CA LYS A 16 17.03 6.24 35.39
C LYS A 16 17.76 6.31 34.04
N ALA A 17 19.09 6.30 34.05
CA ALA A 17 19.91 6.20 32.84
C ALA A 17 19.95 4.78 32.25
N GLN A 18 19.68 3.76 33.06
CA GLN A 18 19.65 2.35 32.65
C GLN A 18 18.23 1.82 32.36
N SER A 19 17.18 2.57 32.66
CA SER A 19 15.81 2.19 32.36
C SER A 19 15.31 2.78 31.04
N TYR A 20 14.72 1.95 30.18
CA TYR A 20 14.07 2.40 28.95
C TYR A 20 12.58 2.04 28.96
N TYR A 21 11.75 2.95 28.43
CA TYR A 21 10.32 2.73 28.21
C TYR A 21 10.05 2.80 26.71
N LEU A 22 9.43 1.75 26.18
CA LEU A 22 8.96 1.65 24.81
C LEU A 22 7.84 2.66 24.52
N LYS A 23 7.03 2.96 25.54
CA LYS A 23 5.86 3.84 25.44
C LYS A 23 6.09 5.21 26.07
N GLU A 24 5.44 6.21 25.51
CA GLU A 24 5.22 7.51 26.12
C GLU A 24 3.71 7.78 26.18
N LYS A 25 3.19 8.08 27.38
CA LYS A 25 1.75 8.31 27.61
C LYS A 25 0.86 7.16 27.09
N GLY A 26 1.34 5.92 27.18
CA GLY A 26 0.61 4.72 26.74
C GLY A 26 0.73 4.41 25.24
N VAL A 27 1.38 5.25 24.46
CA VAL A 27 1.57 5.07 23.00
C VAL A 27 3.03 4.70 22.73
N PHE A 28 3.28 3.76 21.81
CA PHE A 28 4.64 3.44 21.39
C PHE A 28 5.32 4.65 20.75
N LYS A 29 6.55 4.93 21.16
CA LYS A 29 7.37 6.00 20.60
C LYS A 29 7.69 5.73 19.13
N GLU A 30 7.88 6.79 18.35
CA GLU A 30 8.17 6.67 16.91
C GLU A 30 9.40 5.80 16.63
N ALA A 31 10.51 6.06 17.34
CA ALA A 31 11.74 5.27 17.22
C ALA A 31 11.53 3.77 17.57
N VAL A 32 10.55 3.43 18.41
CA VAL A 32 10.21 2.05 18.73
C VAL A 32 9.40 1.40 17.61
N ARG A 33 8.52 2.17 16.95
CA ARG A 33 7.78 1.69 15.76
C ARG A 33 8.74 1.44 14.60
N GLU A 34 9.66 2.37 14.36
CA GLU A 34 10.72 2.25 13.34
C GLU A 34 11.61 1.02 13.61
N MET A 35 12.10 0.87 14.85
CA MET A 35 12.86 -0.32 15.25
C MET A 35 12.04 -1.62 15.05
N THR A 36 10.74 -1.60 15.33
CA THR A 36 9.84 -2.75 15.12
C THR A 36 9.76 -3.11 13.63
N TRP A 37 9.72 -2.10 12.75
CA TRP A 37 9.76 -2.32 11.31
C TRP A 37 11.09 -2.90 10.88
N ASP A 38 12.22 -2.32 11.29
CA ASP A 38 13.56 -2.78 10.90
C ASP A 38 13.82 -4.21 11.37
N LEU A 39 13.42 -4.55 12.60
CA LEU A 39 13.53 -5.91 13.11
C LEU A 39 12.74 -6.90 12.23
N MET A 40 11.57 -6.50 11.72
CA MET A 40 10.77 -7.35 10.84
C MET A 40 11.33 -7.41 9.42
N SER A 41 11.60 -6.25 8.80
CA SER A 41 11.89 -6.13 7.38
C SER A 41 13.35 -6.42 7.04
N ILE A 42 14.30 -5.94 7.86
CA ILE A 42 15.74 -6.07 7.65
C ILE A 42 16.28 -7.28 8.39
N CYS A 43 15.91 -7.46 9.67
CA CYS A 43 16.41 -8.57 10.48
C CYS A 43 15.58 -9.85 10.39
N HIS A 44 14.45 -9.82 9.67
CA HIS A 44 13.55 -10.97 9.47
C HIS A 44 13.06 -11.63 10.78
N VAL A 45 12.89 -10.82 11.84
CA VAL A 45 12.37 -11.28 13.12
C VAL A 45 10.86 -11.48 13.00
N PRO A 46 10.32 -12.69 13.29
CA PRO A 46 8.88 -12.89 13.31
C PRO A 46 8.22 -11.97 14.33
N VAL A 47 7.06 -11.40 13.97
CA VAL A 47 6.34 -10.42 14.81
C VAL A 47 6.09 -10.91 16.25
N ALA A 48 5.90 -12.23 16.44
CA ALA A 48 5.73 -12.85 17.75
C ALA A 48 6.99 -12.82 18.65
N HIS A 49 8.16 -12.53 18.07
CA HIS A 49 9.46 -12.55 18.76
C HIS A 49 10.11 -11.18 18.88
N ILE A 50 9.52 -10.13 18.31
CA ILE A 50 10.08 -8.77 18.34
C ILE A 50 10.36 -8.31 19.77
N ASP A 51 9.39 -8.45 20.67
CA ASP A 51 9.55 -8.09 22.08
C ASP A 51 10.70 -8.86 22.76
N SER A 52 10.76 -10.18 22.54
CA SER A 52 11.82 -11.01 23.08
C SER A 52 13.20 -10.56 22.58
N VAL A 53 13.32 -10.18 21.31
CA VAL A 53 14.59 -9.68 20.74
C VAL A 53 14.96 -8.35 21.37
N ILE A 54 14.02 -7.40 21.49
CA ILE A 54 14.24 -6.10 22.12
C ILE A 54 14.77 -6.29 23.55
N HIS A 55 14.09 -7.09 24.37
CA HIS A 55 14.51 -7.34 25.75
C HIS A 55 15.85 -8.09 25.84
N THR A 56 16.11 -9.04 24.94
CA THR A 56 17.37 -9.80 24.92
C THR A 56 18.56 -8.90 24.58
N VAL A 57 18.43 -8.06 23.55
CA VAL A 57 19.46 -7.11 23.14
C VAL A 57 19.67 -6.06 24.22
N ALA A 58 18.60 -5.45 24.74
CA ALA A 58 18.69 -4.44 25.79
C ALA A 58 19.38 -4.97 27.06
N LYS A 59 19.04 -6.20 27.48
CA LYS A 59 19.70 -6.87 28.60
C LYS A 59 21.20 -7.06 28.36
N GLY A 60 21.62 -7.37 27.13
CA GLY A 60 23.03 -7.46 26.74
C GLY A 60 23.79 -6.15 26.93
N PHE A 61 23.11 -5.01 26.77
CA PHE A 61 23.66 -3.66 27.02
C PHE A 61 23.45 -3.15 28.46
N GLY A 62 22.89 -3.96 29.36
CA GLY A 62 22.58 -3.54 30.72
C GLY A 62 21.44 -2.51 30.83
N ILE A 63 20.58 -2.45 29.81
CA ILE A 63 19.39 -1.60 29.78
C ILE A 63 18.20 -2.44 30.24
N ASP A 64 17.46 -1.92 31.21
CA ASP A 64 16.24 -2.52 31.74
C ASP A 64 15.01 -1.90 31.06
N VAL A 65 14.40 -2.65 30.15
CA VAL A 65 13.18 -2.23 29.44
C VAL A 65 11.97 -2.55 30.32
N LYS A 66 11.20 -1.52 30.67
CA LYS A 66 10.18 -1.59 31.74
C LYS A 66 8.80 -2.05 31.29
N ASP A 67 8.47 -1.82 30.03
CA ASP A 67 7.21 -2.20 29.39
C ASP A 67 7.46 -3.22 28.28
N SER A 68 6.37 -3.81 27.77
CA SER A 68 6.43 -4.84 26.74
C SER A 68 5.55 -4.50 25.54
N MET A 69 5.84 -5.20 24.44
CA MET A 69 5.11 -5.19 23.19
C MET A 69 4.50 -6.58 22.96
N ASP A 70 3.17 -6.66 22.99
CA ASP A 70 2.50 -7.91 22.62
C ASP A 70 2.49 -8.11 21.09
N LYS A 71 2.21 -9.34 20.66
CA LYS A 71 2.14 -9.71 19.24
C LYS A 71 1.15 -8.85 18.45
N HIS A 72 -0.02 -8.54 19.03
CA HIS A 72 -1.05 -7.75 18.35
C HIS A 72 -0.56 -6.32 18.12
N SER A 73 0.03 -5.68 19.13
CA SER A 73 0.65 -4.36 19.03
C SER A 73 1.73 -4.32 17.94
N ALA A 74 2.63 -5.30 17.94
CA ALA A 74 3.67 -5.42 16.92
C ALA A 74 3.07 -5.62 15.51
N SER A 75 2.03 -6.45 15.38
CA SER A 75 1.29 -6.62 14.11
C SER A 75 0.60 -5.35 13.65
N CYS A 76 -0.04 -4.60 14.54
CA CYS A 76 -0.65 -3.30 14.19
C CYS A 76 0.40 -2.33 13.67
N ILE A 77 1.54 -2.21 14.35
CA ILE A 77 2.66 -1.36 13.91
C ILE A 77 3.12 -1.79 12.51
N THR A 78 3.28 -3.09 12.25
CA THR A 78 3.62 -3.59 10.91
C THR A 78 2.57 -3.23 9.85
N LEU A 79 1.28 -3.37 10.16
CA LEU A 79 0.19 -3.05 9.23
C LEU A 79 0.11 -1.55 8.92
N GLU A 80 0.40 -0.68 9.89
CA GLU A 80 0.54 0.76 9.64
C GLU A 80 1.63 1.02 8.60
N GLY A 81 2.70 0.23 8.60
CA GLY A 81 3.74 0.34 7.58
C GLY A 81 3.30 -0.04 6.19
N GLN A 82 2.42 -1.04 6.08
CA GLN A 82 1.80 -1.35 4.81
C GLN A 82 0.93 -0.17 4.30
N VAL A 83 0.19 0.49 5.19
CA VAL A 83 -0.62 1.67 4.82
C VAL A 83 0.28 2.81 4.33
N THR A 84 1.36 3.10 5.04
CA THR A 84 2.35 4.10 4.63
C THR A 84 2.99 3.75 3.29
N LEU A 85 3.33 2.48 3.07
CA LEU A 85 3.88 2.00 1.81
C LEU A 85 2.87 2.16 0.65
N ASP A 86 1.60 1.78 0.84
CA ASP A 86 0.55 1.95 -0.18
C ASP A 86 0.43 3.44 -0.57
N MET A 87 0.49 4.37 0.40
CA MET A 87 0.49 5.82 0.12
C MET A 87 1.73 6.26 -0.66
N GLN A 88 2.92 5.81 -0.22
CA GLN A 88 4.20 6.18 -0.84
C GLN A 88 4.26 5.69 -2.29
N LEU A 89 3.85 4.44 -2.55
CA LEU A 89 3.84 3.86 -3.88
C LEU A 89 2.99 4.67 -4.85
N VAL A 90 1.76 5.05 -4.47
CA VAL A 90 0.90 5.88 -5.32
C VAL A 90 1.57 7.22 -5.60
N HIS A 91 2.13 7.87 -4.57
CA HIS A 91 2.81 9.15 -4.75
C HIS A 91 4.01 9.06 -5.70
N GLU A 92 4.84 8.04 -5.54
CA GLU A 92 6.01 7.80 -6.38
C GLU A 92 5.62 7.48 -7.82
N ILE A 93 4.68 6.56 -8.05
CA ILE A 93 4.18 6.20 -9.39
C ILE A 93 3.77 7.45 -10.19
N HIS A 94 3.08 8.39 -9.54
CA HIS A 94 2.64 9.64 -10.16
C HIS A 94 3.76 10.65 -10.37
N ASN A 95 4.73 10.72 -9.46
CA ASN A 95 5.88 11.60 -9.60
C ASN A 95 6.86 11.11 -10.68
N THR A 96 7.05 9.79 -10.84
CA THR A 96 7.94 9.23 -11.86
C THR A 96 7.34 9.26 -13.25
N GLY A 97 6.00 9.29 -13.36
CA GLY A 97 5.29 9.29 -14.63
C GLY A 97 5.32 7.96 -15.36
N GLY A 98 5.74 6.87 -14.70
CA GLY A 98 5.69 5.53 -15.27
C GLY A 98 6.33 4.44 -14.41
N LEU A 99 5.94 3.20 -14.69
CA LEU A 99 6.51 1.99 -14.08
C LEU A 99 6.45 0.79 -15.01
N THR A 100 7.30 -0.20 -14.75
CA THR A 100 7.16 -1.56 -15.30
C THR A 100 6.67 -2.48 -14.20
N ILE A 101 5.62 -3.26 -14.45
CA ILE A 101 5.10 -4.20 -13.44
C ILE A 101 5.60 -5.61 -13.69
N SER A 102 5.66 -6.41 -12.63
CA SER A 102 5.96 -7.84 -12.71
C SER A 102 5.07 -8.58 -11.73
N GLY A 103 4.64 -9.77 -12.13
CA GLY A 103 3.89 -10.67 -11.27
C GLY A 103 4.42 -12.08 -11.44
N ASP A 104 4.45 -12.83 -10.34
CA ASP A 104 4.79 -14.24 -10.36
C ASP A 104 3.82 -15.02 -9.47
N GLY A 105 3.38 -16.16 -9.98
CA GLY A 105 2.39 -17.04 -9.37
C GLY A 105 3.03 -18.36 -8.96
N THR A 106 2.84 -18.79 -7.71
CA THR A 106 3.29 -20.11 -7.25
C THR A 106 2.19 -20.84 -6.49
N THR A 107 2.32 -22.15 -6.33
CA THR A 107 1.38 -22.99 -5.58
C THR A 107 2.09 -23.62 -4.39
N ASP A 108 1.59 -23.40 -3.18
CA ASP A 108 2.03 -24.14 -2.00
C ASP A 108 0.82 -24.83 -1.34
N LYS A 109 0.92 -26.15 -1.15
CA LYS A 109 -0.11 -27.00 -0.51
C LYS A 109 -1.55 -26.71 -0.97
N HIS A 110 -1.76 -26.66 -2.29
CA HIS A 110 -3.05 -26.39 -2.93
C HIS A 110 -3.59 -24.96 -2.75
N LEU A 111 -2.76 -24.03 -2.28
CA LEU A 111 -3.05 -22.60 -2.27
C LEU A 111 -2.18 -21.91 -3.32
N ASN A 112 -2.81 -21.15 -4.20
CA ASN A 112 -2.10 -20.35 -5.19
C ASN A 112 -1.77 -19.01 -4.56
N TYR A 113 -0.56 -18.52 -4.80
CA TYR A 113 -0.09 -17.22 -4.34
C TYR A 113 0.41 -16.43 -5.53
N GLU A 114 0.06 -15.16 -5.59
CA GLU A 114 0.54 -14.21 -6.58
C GLU A 114 1.30 -13.09 -5.89
N SER A 115 2.56 -12.94 -6.23
CA SER A 115 3.36 -11.77 -5.88
C SER A 115 3.25 -10.70 -6.96
N LYS A 116 3.27 -9.43 -6.56
CA LYS A 116 3.17 -8.27 -7.45
C LYS A 116 4.25 -7.27 -7.10
N HIS A 117 4.98 -6.83 -8.11
CA HIS A 117 6.12 -5.94 -8.00
C HIS A 117 6.04 -4.84 -9.06
N GLY A 118 6.69 -3.71 -8.79
CA GLY A 118 6.88 -2.62 -9.74
C GLY A 118 8.34 -2.18 -9.77
N LEU A 119 8.85 -1.86 -10.94
CA LEU A 119 10.13 -1.19 -11.14
C LEU A 119 9.88 0.29 -11.43
N LEU A 120 10.41 1.15 -10.58
CA LEU A 120 10.21 2.59 -10.56
C LEU A 120 11.57 3.30 -10.48
N VAL A 121 11.64 4.56 -10.91
CA VAL A 121 12.83 5.41 -10.71
C VAL A 121 12.57 6.31 -9.51
N THR A 122 12.95 5.88 -8.32
CA THR A 122 12.62 6.57 -7.05
C THR A 122 13.76 7.50 -6.63
N PRO A 123 13.50 8.53 -5.81
CA PRO A 123 14.56 9.30 -5.18
C PRO A 123 15.54 8.41 -4.40
N THR A 124 16.79 8.84 -4.30
CA THR A 124 17.76 8.21 -3.41
C THR A 124 17.45 8.63 -1.98
N TYR A 125 16.85 7.74 -1.19
CA TYR A 125 16.59 7.96 0.24
C TYR A 125 17.81 7.62 1.13
N SER A 126 18.98 7.42 0.53
CA SER A 126 20.21 7.13 1.27
C SER A 126 20.62 8.33 2.12
N MET A 127 20.86 8.08 3.41
CA MET A 127 21.51 9.04 4.31
C MET A 127 23.04 9.06 4.15
N ASP A 128 23.58 8.30 3.19
CA ASP A 128 25.01 8.22 2.94
C ASP A 128 25.51 9.51 2.28
N LEU A 129 26.33 10.27 3.01
CA LEU A 129 26.90 11.55 2.58
C LEU A 129 27.81 11.42 1.34
N ASP A 130 28.28 10.20 1.06
CA ASP A 130 29.19 9.89 -0.05
C ASP A 130 28.48 9.27 -1.26
N ALA A 131 27.15 9.10 -1.22
CA ALA A 131 26.39 8.58 -2.36
C ALA A 131 26.46 9.53 -3.57
N PRO A 132 26.58 9.01 -4.81
CA PRO A 132 26.59 9.84 -6.00
C PRO A 132 25.30 10.69 -6.06
N VAL A 133 25.44 11.93 -6.51
CA VAL A 133 24.35 12.93 -6.72
C VAL A 133 23.42 12.51 -7.87
N MET A 134 23.09 11.23 -7.99
CA MET A 134 21.94 10.80 -8.75
C MET A 134 20.72 10.99 -7.86
N ASN A 135 19.91 11.99 -8.20
CA ASN A 135 18.70 12.32 -7.46
C ASN A 135 17.65 11.19 -7.50
N THR A 136 17.84 10.17 -8.35
CA THR A 136 16.95 9.02 -8.47
C THR A 136 17.69 7.74 -8.84
N ILE A 137 17.23 6.58 -8.38
CA ILE A 137 17.73 5.24 -8.69
C ILE A 137 16.61 4.31 -9.17
N PRO A 138 16.87 3.34 -10.06
CA PRO A 138 15.92 2.27 -10.36
C PRO A 138 15.74 1.38 -9.13
N THR A 139 14.50 1.29 -8.64
CA THR A 139 14.13 0.54 -7.43
C THR A 139 13.01 -0.44 -7.76
N GLN A 140 13.23 -1.70 -7.41
CA GLN A 140 12.18 -2.71 -7.42
C GLN A 140 11.39 -2.62 -6.11
N CYS A 141 10.12 -2.27 -6.22
CA CYS A 141 9.19 -2.15 -5.10
C CYS A 141 8.27 -3.38 -5.06
N PHE A 142 8.07 -3.93 -3.87
CA PHE A 142 7.06 -4.95 -3.62
C PHE A 142 5.70 -4.28 -3.37
N PHE A 143 4.67 -4.74 -4.07
CA PHE A 143 3.32 -4.16 -3.93
C PHE A 143 2.42 -5.03 -3.05
N SER A 144 2.44 -6.35 -3.26
CA SER A 144 1.64 -7.29 -2.45
C SER A 144 1.93 -8.74 -2.77
N ILE A 145 1.54 -9.61 -1.85
CA ILE A 145 1.33 -11.04 -2.09
C ILE A 145 -0.12 -11.37 -1.72
N ASN A 146 -0.82 -12.09 -2.59
CA ASN A 146 -2.22 -12.46 -2.37
C ASN A 146 -2.44 -13.93 -2.69
N ALA A 147 -3.29 -14.60 -1.91
CA ALA A 147 -3.79 -15.90 -2.32
C ALA A 147 -4.75 -15.72 -3.51
N ALA A 148 -4.59 -16.54 -4.55
CA ALA A 148 -5.44 -16.56 -5.72
C ALA A 148 -6.30 -17.83 -5.73
N VAL A 149 -7.51 -17.72 -6.26
CA VAL A 149 -8.43 -18.87 -6.35
C VAL A 149 -7.97 -19.84 -7.45
N ASP A 150 -7.38 -19.32 -8.53
CA ASP A 150 -6.78 -20.08 -9.62
C ASP A 150 -5.63 -19.29 -10.28
N HIS A 151 -4.97 -19.90 -11.27
CA HIS A 151 -3.89 -19.29 -12.05
C HIS A 151 -4.35 -18.68 -13.37
N LYS A 152 -5.63 -18.29 -13.50
CA LYS A 152 -6.13 -17.73 -14.76
C LYS A 152 -5.74 -16.26 -14.88
N SER A 153 -5.43 -15.86 -16.12
CA SER A 153 -5.11 -14.47 -16.48
C SER A 153 -6.17 -13.47 -16.04
N GLU A 154 -7.45 -13.84 -16.08
CA GLU A 154 -8.56 -13.01 -15.61
C GLU A 154 -8.50 -12.74 -14.10
N THR A 155 -8.23 -13.79 -13.31
CA THR A 155 -8.09 -13.70 -11.85
C THR A 155 -6.87 -12.86 -11.48
N GLN A 156 -5.76 -13.05 -12.20
CA GLN A 156 -4.55 -12.25 -12.05
C GLN A 156 -4.81 -10.76 -12.34
N LEU A 157 -5.52 -10.45 -13.44
CA LEU A 157 -5.88 -9.07 -13.77
C LEU A 157 -6.80 -8.46 -12.69
N GLN A 158 -7.76 -9.23 -12.19
CA GLN A 158 -8.62 -8.77 -11.10
C GLN A 158 -7.81 -8.48 -9.84
N GLY A 159 -6.84 -9.33 -9.50
CA GLY A 159 -5.91 -9.08 -8.40
C GLY A 159 -5.11 -7.78 -8.57
N TRP A 160 -4.70 -7.43 -9.79
CA TRP A 160 -4.09 -6.12 -10.08
C TRP A 160 -5.06 -4.96 -9.87
N LYS A 161 -6.31 -5.07 -10.34
CA LYS A 161 -7.34 -4.04 -10.14
C LYS A 161 -7.65 -3.81 -8.66
N ASP A 162 -7.76 -4.89 -7.89
CA ASP A 162 -8.05 -4.83 -6.46
C ASP A 162 -6.91 -4.20 -5.68
N LEU A 163 -5.66 -4.55 -6.02
CA LEU A 163 -4.46 -3.91 -5.50
C LEU A 163 -4.47 -2.40 -5.76
N VAL A 164 -4.67 -1.99 -7.02
CA VAL A 164 -4.70 -0.57 -7.40
C VAL A 164 -5.82 0.17 -6.66
N LYS A 165 -7.03 -0.41 -6.61
CA LYS A 165 -8.16 0.15 -5.88
C LYS A 165 -7.82 0.37 -4.40
N ARG A 166 -7.17 -0.60 -3.75
CA ARG A 166 -6.73 -0.48 -2.35
C ARG A 166 -5.72 0.65 -2.16
N MET A 167 -4.62 0.63 -2.93
CA MET A 167 -3.55 1.62 -2.79
C MET A 167 -4.06 3.05 -2.99
N TYR A 168 -4.86 3.28 -4.05
CA TYR A 168 -5.40 4.60 -4.33
C TYR A 168 -6.47 5.03 -3.32
N LYS A 169 -7.28 4.10 -2.80
CA LYS A 169 -8.21 4.41 -1.71
C LYS A 169 -7.45 4.92 -0.49
N VAL A 170 -6.43 4.18 -0.06
CA VAL A 170 -5.57 4.56 1.07
C VAL A 170 -4.91 5.91 0.83
N TYR A 171 -4.35 6.14 -0.36
CA TYR A 171 -3.74 7.42 -0.71
C TYR A 171 -4.75 8.57 -0.68
N ASN A 172 -5.89 8.42 -1.36
CA ASN A 172 -6.89 9.48 -1.50
C ASN A 172 -7.60 9.80 -0.16
N GLU A 173 -7.70 8.84 0.76
CA GLU A 173 -8.21 9.05 2.13
C GLU A 173 -7.15 9.66 3.08
N SER A 174 -5.89 9.76 2.66
CA SER A 174 -4.85 10.40 3.46
C SER A 174 -4.97 11.93 3.44
N PRO A 175 -4.36 12.65 4.40
CA PRO A 175 -4.32 14.12 4.35
C PRO A 175 -3.74 14.65 3.04
N LEU A 176 -2.72 14.01 2.47
CA LEU A 176 -2.12 14.45 1.21
C LEU A 176 -3.08 14.21 0.02
N GLY A 177 -3.72 13.04 -0.03
CA GLY A 177 -4.65 12.69 -1.10
C GLY A 177 -5.94 13.51 -1.09
N HIS A 178 -6.43 13.95 0.08
CA HIS A 178 -7.56 14.89 0.11
C HIS A 178 -7.24 16.24 -0.54
N HIS A 179 -6.00 16.72 -0.43
CA HIS A 179 -5.58 17.97 -1.06
C HIS A 179 -5.27 17.79 -2.55
N ARG A 180 -4.70 16.63 -2.92
CA ARG A 180 -4.32 16.30 -4.29
C ARG A 180 -4.65 14.83 -4.58
N PRO A 181 -5.92 14.52 -4.90
CA PRO A 181 -6.31 13.14 -5.18
C PRO A 181 -5.76 12.71 -6.53
N PHE A 182 -5.49 11.40 -6.65
CA PHE A 182 -5.15 10.78 -7.93
C PHE A 182 -6.27 9.87 -8.41
N ASN A 183 -6.41 9.77 -9.73
CA ASN A 183 -7.41 8.89 -10.34
C ASN A 183 -6.83 7.46 -10.45
N PRO A 184 -7.45 6.43 -9.84
CA PRO A 184 -6.98 5.05 -9.94
C PRO A 184 -6.82 4.54 -11.38
N LEU A 185 -7.59 5.08 -12.33
CA LEU A 185 -7.52 4.71 -13.75
C LEU A 185 -6.20 5.12 -14.41
N GLU A 186 -5.51 6.14 -13.87
CA GLU A 186 -4.23 6.61 -14.37
C GLU A 186 -3.14 5.55 -14.20
N PHE A 187 -3.24 4.68 -13.18
CA PHE A 187 -2.28 3.60 -12.96
C PHE A 187 -2.04 2.78 -14.24
N ALA A 188 -3.11 2.35 -14.92
CA ALA A 188 -2.99 1.55 -16.13
C ALA A 188 -2.28 2.32 -17.27
N GLN A 189 -2.45 3.66 -17.32
CA GLN A 189 -1.73 4.49 -18.29
C GLN A 189 -0.24 4.61 -17.97
N LEU A 190 0.11 4.67 -16.68
CA LEU A 190 1.48 4.78 -16.19
C LEU A 190 2.28 3.47 -16.35
N VAL A 191 1.61 2.31 -16.45
CA VAL A 191 2.29 1.04 -16.75
C VAL A 191 2.86 1.07 -18.17
N ALA A 192 4.18 1.15 -18.28
CA ALA A 192 4.92 1.19 -19.55
C ALA A 192 5.25 -0.20 -20.10
N GLY A 193 5.28 -1.21 -19.23
CA GLY A 193 5.57 -2.59 -19.62
C GLY A 193 5.23 -3.60 -18.52
N MET A 194 5.24 -4.87 -18.90
CA MET A 194 5.07 -6.00 -17.99
C MET A 194 6.24 -6.97 -18.17
N ASN A 195 6.88 -7.37 -17.07
CA ASN A 195 7.88 -8.41 -17.05
C ASN A 195 7.26 -9.70 -16.49
N THR A 196 7.06 -10.67 -17.37
CA THR A 196 6.44 -11.97 -17.07
C THR A 196 7.22 -13.08 -17.74
N ASP A 197 6.99 -14.33 -17.34
CA ASP A 197 7.53 -15.47 -18.07
C ASP A 197 6.83 -15.67 -19.44
N HIS A 198 7.23 -16.71 -20.16
CA HIS A 198 6.70 -17.04 -21.49
C HIS A 198 5.42 -17.89 -21.49
N ALA A 199 4.77 -18.09 -20.33
CA ALA A 199 3.58 -18.93 -20.24
C ALA A 199 2.38 -18.31 -20.98
N GLU A 200 1.47 -19.16 -21.47
CA GLU A 200 0.32 -18.71 -22.29
C GLU A 200 -0.70 -17.89 -21.50
N ASP A 201 -0.88 -18.21 -20.21
CA ASP A 201 -1.67 -17.40 -19.27
C ASP A 201 -1.05 -16.02 -19.06
N GLN A 202 0.28 -15.89 -19.02
CA GLN A 202 0.94 -14.59 -18.94
C GLN A 202 0.81 -13.77 -20.23
N LYS A 203 0.93 -14.41 -21.40
CA LYS A 203 0.65 -13.74 -22.70
C LYS A 203 -0.80 -13.25 -22.78
N LYS A 204 -1.74 -14.05 -22.29
CA LYS A 204 -3.15 -13.67 -22.21
C LYS A 204 -3.36 -12.54 -21.21
N LEU A 205 -2.70 -12.57 -20.05
CA LEU A 205 -2.75 -11.49 -19.06
C LEU A 205 -2.29 -10.17 -19.69
N PHE A 206 -1.19 -10.16 -20.44
CA PHE A 206 -0.71 -8.97 -21.14
C PHE A 206 -1.80 -8.36 -22.05
N ARG A 207 -2.45 -9.18 -22.88
CA ARG A 207 -3.55 -8.73 -23.77
C ARG A 207 -4.77 -8.20 -23.00
N LEU A 208 -5.12 -8.86 -21.90
CA LEU A 208 -6.19 -8.40 -21.01
C LEU A 208 -5.83 -7.06 -20.36
N PHE A 209 -4.57 -6.88 -19.98
CA PHE A 209 -4.06 -5.64 -19.41
C PHE A 209 -4.07 -4.49 -20.43
N GLU A 210 -3.68 -4.74 -21.69
CA GLU A 210 -3.81 -3.75 -22.77
C GLU A 210 -5.27 -3.33 -22.99
N THR A 211 -6.19 -4.30 -22.98
CA THR A 211 -7.63 -4.03 -23.09
C THR A 211 -8.12 -3.19 -21.91
N TRP A 212 -7.68 -3.51 -20.70
CA TRP A 212 -8.00 -2.74 -19.49
C TRP A 212 -7.44 -1.32 -19.58
N LYS A 213 -6.19 -1.14 -20.02
CA LYS A 213 -5.57 0.17 -20.25
C LYS A 213 -6.37 1.00 -21.26
N ALA A 214 -6.81 0.40 -22.37
CA ALA A 214 -7.67 1.09 -23.34
C ALA A 214 -9.04 1.47 -22.73
N SER A 215 -9.61 0.61 -21.89
CA SER A 215 -10.85 0.91 -21.16
C SER A 215 -10.70 2.10 -20.22
N CYS A 216 -9.66 2.11 -19.36
CA CYS A 216 -9.38 3.21 -18.45
C CYS A 216 -9.21 4.53 -19.21
N LYS A 217 -8.48 4.52 -20.33
CA LYS A 217 -8.31 5.72 -21.16
C LYS A 217 -9.63 6.23 -21.71
N ARG A 218 -10.47 5.34 -22.24
CA ARG A 218 -11.80 5.72 -22.77
C ARG A 218 -12.68 6.31 -21.67
N GLU A 219 -12.69 5.72 -20.48
CA GLU A 219 -13.47 6.20 -19.35
C GLU A 219 -13.02 7.60 -18.90
N MET A 220 -11.71 7.81 -18.77
CA MET A 220 -11.15 9.12 -18.45
C MET A 220 -11.49 10.18 -19.51
N CYS A 221 -11.30 9.88 -20.80
CA CYS A 221 -11.67 10.78 -21.88
C CYS A 221 -13.18 11.05 -21.92
N GLY A 222 -14.00 10.04 -21.62
CA GLY A 222 -15.45 10.19 -21.52
C GLY A 222 -15.86 11.13 -20.38
N ALA A 223 -15.27 10.97 -19.20
CA ALA A 223 -15.49 11.86 -18.07
C ALA A 223 -15.09 13.31 -18.40
N GLU A 224 -13.93 13.51 -19.02
CA GLU A 224 -13.47 14.84 -19.46
C GLU A 224 -14.40 15.48 -20.51
N ALA A 225 -14.86 14.68 -21.49
CA ALA A 225 -15.81 15.13 -22.50
C ALA A 225 -17.15 15.51 -21.87
N ILE A 226 -17.65 14.75 -20.90
CA ILE A 226 -18.90 15.06 -20.18
C ILE A 226 -18.75 16.36 -19.38
N LEU A 227 -17.66 16.53 -18.64
CA LEU A 227 -17.41 17.74 -17.83
C LEU A 227 -17.24 18.99 -18.69
N SER A 228 -16.78 18.83 -19.93
CA SER A 228 -16.56 19.92 -20.88
C SER A 228 -17.77 20.21 -21.77
N ALA A 229 -18.76 19.32 -21.81
CA ALA A 229 -19.91 19.44 -22.69
C ALA A 229 -20.93 20.45 -22.18
N SER A 230 -21.67 21.06 -23.11
CA SER A 230 -22.80 21.90 -22.74
C SER A 230 -23.97 21.05 -22.25
N LEU A 231 -24.84 21.62 -21.41
CA LEU A 231 -26.04 20.92 -20.95
C LEU A 231 -26.94 20.50 -22.14
N ALA A 232 -26.96 21.28 -23.22
CA ALA A 232 -27.73 20.97 -24.42
C ALA A 232 -27.24 19.71 -25.15
N ASP A 233 -25.94 19.44 -25.11
CA ASP A 233 -25.35 18.23 -25.70
C ASP A 233 -25.49 17.02 -24.77
N LEU A 234 -25.48 17.25 -23.45
CA LEU A 234 -25.61 16.20 -22.44
C LEU A 234 -27.03 15.67 -22.27
N ILE A 235 -28.05 16.54 -22.31
CA ILE A 235 -29.45 16.14 -22.09
C ILE A 235 -29.88 14.98 -23.02
N PRO A 236 -29.63 15.02 -24.34
CA PRO A 236 -30.02 13.92 -25.22
C PRO A 236 -29.31 12.61 -24.90
N LEU A 237 -28.04 12.66 -24.47
CA LEU A 237 -27.26 11.48 -24.09
C LEU A 237 -27.81 10.87 -22.80
N LEU A 238 -28.06 11.69 -21.78
CA LEU A 238 -28.63 11.25 -20.51
C LEU A 238 -30.05 10.72 -20.68
N TRP A 239 -30.85 11.35 -21.52
CA TRP A 239 -32.22 10.91 -21.82
C TRP A 239 -32.22 9.54 -22.49
N LYS A 240 -31.37 9.35 -23.51
CA LYS A 240 -31.22 8.06 -24.19
C LYS A 240 -30.75 6.97 -23.24
N GLU A 241 -29.79 7.26 -22.38
CA GLU A 241 -29.29 6.30 -21.39
C GLU A 241 -30.37 5.96 -20.35
N ALA A 242 -31.13 6.95 -19.90
CA ALA A 242 -32.26 6.72 -18.99
C ALA A 242 -33.35 5.85 -19.64
N GLU A 243 -33.71 6.11 -20.89
CA GLU A 243 -34.67 5.27 -21.64
C GLU A 243 -34.17 3.83 -21.78
N GLN A 244 -32.88 3.64 -22.08
CA GLN A 244 -32.28 2.31 -22.19
C GLN A 244 -32.29 1.58 -20.85
N ASN A 245 -31.89 2.24 -19.76
CA ASN A 245 -31.88 1.66 -18.42
C ASN A 245 -33.30 1.24 -17.97
N VAL A 246 -34.32 2.07 -18.26
CA VAL A 246 -35.72 1.71 -18.01
C VAL A 246 -36.14 0.51 -18.86
N ALA A 247 -35.75 0.45 -20.13
CA ALA A 247 -36.06 -0.69 -20.99
C ALA A 247 -35.40 -1.99 -20.50
N ASP A 248 -34.13 -1.92 -20.10
CA ASP A 248 -33.35 -3.06 -19.60
C ASP A 248 -33.88 -3.58 -18.26
N ALA A 249 -34.44 -2.70 -17.42
CA ALA A 249 -35.16 -3.08 -16.21
C ALA A 249 -36.53 -3.75 -16.48
N GLY A 250 -36.93 -3.91 -17.74
CA GLY A 250 -38.22 -4.50 -18.12
C GLY A 250 -39.33 -3.47 -18.36
N GLY A 251 -38.96 -2.23 -18.65
CA GLY A 251 -39.87 -1.09 -18.80
C GLY A 251 -40.18 -0.40 -17.48
N LEU A 252 -41.11 0.56 -17.51
CA LEU A 252 -41.41 1.43 -16.36
C LEU A 252 -41.81 0.65 -15.10
N ALA A 253 -42.61 -0.41 -15.25
CA ALA A 253 -43.05 -1.23 -14.12
C ALA A 253 -41.90 -2.00 -13.47
N GLY A 254 -40.90 -2.43 -14.24
CA GLY A 254 -39.71 -3.09 -13.71
C GLY A 254 -38.76 -2.10 -13.04
N TRP A 255 -38.61 -0.92 -13.64
CA TRP A 255 -37.84 0.20 -13.05
C TRP A 255 -38.42 0.66 -11.70
N GLU A 256 -39.74 0.83 -11.60
CA GLU A 256 -40.41 1.21 -10.34
C GLU A 256 -40.38 0.12 -9.26
N ALA A 257 -40.10 -1.13 -9.64
CA ALA A 257 -39.98 -2.26 -8.72
C ALA A 257 -38.54 -2.48 -8.21
N LEU A 258 -37.56 -1.72 -8.72
CA LEU A 258 -36.17 -1.77 -8.25
C LEU A 258 -36.10 -1.32 -6.79
N SER A 259 -35.22 -1.96 -6.02
CA SER A 259 -34.97 -1.55 -4.64
C SER A 259 -34.20 -0.22 -4.60
N PRO A 260 -34.26 0.56 -3.51
CA PRO A 260 -33.50 1.82 -3.40
C PRO A 260 -31.97 1.66 -3.52
N ASP A 261 -31.47 0.43 -3.39
CA ASP A 261 -30.05 0.08 -3.45
C ASP A 261 -29.61 -0.42 -4.85
N GLU A 262 -30.54 -0.48 -5.83
CA GLU A 262 -30.31 -0.83 -7.24
C GLU A 262 -30.51 0.38 -8.16
#